data_AF-A0AAV4UYE1-F1
#
_entry.id   AF-A0AAV4UYE1-F1
#
_cell.length_a   1.000
_cell.length_b   1.000
_cell.length_c   1.000
_cell.angle_alpha   90.00
_cell.angle_beta   90.00
_cell.angle_gamma   90.00
#
_symmetry.space_group_name_H-M   'P 1'
#
loop_
_entity.id
_entity.type
_entity.pdbx_description
1 polymer ?
#
loop_
_entity_poly.entity_id
_entity_poly.type
_entity_poly.pdbx_seq_one_letter_code
_entity_poly.pdbx_strand_id
1 'polypeptide(L)'
;MMKEVISFLIWYTLMMRRKELSDLFRNVCRLGDTFDTHISKMAVTIGEVLTLFVLIGGWLAKIVLYEECDCKLLVAYNVLNAFTLPEGYNCKLFYVITLFNNSFLNIMKTFLAVIYTIICHFLRTILKAHSNFGYRKTQKSKATVHYVTIECHLLRYESILKVLKHFERTLAFPVFLLQIADLVGLFIGFIWIDASKSPLQHWFRNYWLPVYFNSLVSLVSFLCVSLTASSVHEASKECKNVQEIMLKQVLASNRKEDFKTLTLLLVAHQSPPFILSAWGFFYFSKGLVLVALGSVMTYSLLIIQISLTR
;
A
#
# COMPACT_ATOMS: atom_id res chain seq x y z
N MET A 1 5.16 20.87 7.31
CA MET A 1 5.65 20.11 8.47
C MET A 1 5.22 18.64 8.55
N MET A 2 3.98 18.26 8.93
CA MET A 2 3.63 16.84 9.22
C MET A 2 3.84 15.88 8.02
N LYS A 3 3.43 16.28 6.81
CA LYS A 3 3.65 15.47 5.58
C LYS A 3 5.13 15.24 5.27
N GLU A 4 5.97 16.24 5.48
CA GLU A 4 7.41 16.17 5.20
C GLU A 4 8.12 15.25 6.18
N VAL A 5 7.75 15.33 7.47
CA VAL A 5 8.26 14.41 8.51
C VAL A 5 7.89 12.97 8.17
N ILE A 6 6.63 12.72 7.78
CA ILE A 6 6.19 11.37 7.40
C ILE A 6 6.98 10.84 6.20
N SER A 7 7.13 11.64 5.15
CA SER A 7 7.89 11.23 3.96
C SER A 7 9.38 11.01 4.25
N PHE A 8 9.97 11.84 5.12
CA PHE A 8 11.35 11.64 5.57
C PHE A 8 11.51 10.33 6.34
N LEU A 9 10.58 10.03 7.25
CA LEU A 9 10.56 8.76 7.98
C LEU A 9 10.39 7.56 7.04
N ILE A 10 9.55 7.67 6.00
CA ILE A 10 9.44 6.65 4.95
C ILE A 10 10.79 6.45 4.26
N TRP A 11 11.43 7.51 3.80
CA TRP A 11 12.74 7.41 3.13
C TRP A 11 13.79 6.79 4.05
N TYR A 12 13.90 7.28 5.29
CA TYR A 12 14.86 6.79 6.27
C TYR A 12 14.66 5.30 6.58
N THR A 13 13.41 4.88 6.77
CA THR A 13 13.10 3.46 7.04
C THR A 13 13.42 2.56 5.86
N LEU A 14 13.14 3.00 4.62
CA LEU A 14 13.51 2.26 3.41
C LEU A 14 15.04 2.14 3.27
N MET A 15 15.78 3.21 3.55
CA MET A 15 17.24 3.20 3.51
C MET A 15 17.83 2.25 4.56
N MET A 16 17.33 2.31 5.80
CA MET A 16 17.78 1.42 6.88
C MET A 16 17.50 -0.06 6.59
N ARG A 17 16.41 -0.36 5.87
CA ARG A 17 15.98 -1.73 5.54
C ARG A 17 16.38 -2.19 4.14
N ARG A 18 17.30 -1.49 3.47
CA ARG A 18 17.72 -1.81 2.09
C ARG A 18 18.13 -3.27 1.89
N LYS A 19 18.86 -3.86 2.84
CA LYS A 19 19.27 -5.27 2.76
C LYS A 19 18.07 -6.21 2.86
N GLU A 20 17.19 -5.99 3.84
CA GLU A 20 15.95 -6.76 4.03
C GLU A 20 15.05 -6.70 2.78
N LEU A 21 14.95 -5.53 2.15
CA LEU A 21 14.21 -5.32 0.91
C LEU A 21 14.84 -6.11 -0.25
N SER A 22 16.16 -6.08 -0.39
CA SER A 22 16.86 -6.86 -1.44
C SER A 22 16.64 -8.36 -1.27
N ASP A 23 16.71 -8.86 -0.03
CA ASP A 23 16.45 -10.27 0.28
C ASP A 23 14.97 -10.63 0.05
N LEU A 24 14.05 -9.73 0.38
CA LEU A 24 12.62 -9.86 0.10
C LEU A 24 12.37 -10.00 -1.41
N PHE A 25 12.90 -9.11 -2.24
CA PHE A 25 12.76 -9.21 -3.69
C PHE A 25 13.32 -10.52 -4.23
N ARG A 26 14.49 -10.94 -3.75
CA ARG A 26 15.09 -12.23 -4.14
C ARG A 26 14.19 -13.41 -3.79
N ASN A 27 13.62 -13.41 -2.59
CA ASN A 27 12.72 -14.47 -2.14
C ASN A 27 11.41 -14.49 -2.93
N VAL A 28 10.86 -13.31 -3.23
CA VAL A 28 9.68 -13.13 -4.07
C VAL A 28 9.94 -13.66 -5.49
N CYS A 29 11.07 -13.31 -6.12
CA CYS A 29 11.46 -13.82 -7.45
C CYS A 29 11.63 -15.35 -7.45
N ARG A 30 12.37 -15.91 -6.48
CA ARG A 30 12.55 -17.37 -6.35
C ARG A 30 11.21 -18.10 -6.19
N LEU A 31 10.27 -17.50 -5.46
CA LEU A 31 8.93 -18.04 -5.32
C LEU A 31 8.21 -18.00 -6.67
N GLY A 32 8.34 -16.92 -7.44
CA GLY A 32 7.81 -16.81 -8.80
C GLY A 32 8.26 -17.92 -9.73
N ASP A 33 9.58 -18.16 -9.77
CA ASP A 33 10.18 -19.22 -10.58
C ASP A 33 9.65 -20.61 -10.19
N THR A 34 9.40 -20.83 -8.90
CA THR A 34 8.86 -22.10 -8.38
C THR A 34 7.41 -22.35 -8.81
N PHE A 35 6.62 -21.29 -9.01
CA PHE A 35 5.21 -21.38 -9.37
C PHE A 35 4.94 -21.11 -10.86
N ASP A 36 5.99 -20.95 -11.67
CA ASP A 36 5.90 -20.60 -13.11
C ASP A 36 5.00 -19.36 -13.35
N THR A 37 4.97 -18.47 -12.37
CA THR A 37 4.22 -17.22 -12.48
C THR A 37 5.15 -16.19 -13.08
N HIS A 38 5.13 -16.04 -14.40
CA HIS A 38 5.80 -14.93 -15.05
C HIS A 38 5.23 -13.61 -14.52
N ILE A 39 6.04 -12.86 -13.77
CA ILE A 39 5.82 -11.42 -13.64
C ILE A 39 5.89 -10.89 -15.06
N SER A 40 4.77 -10.41 -15.59
CA SER A 40 4.82 -9.78 -16.89
C SER A 40 5.84 -8.65 -16.79
N LYS A 41 6.86 -8.68 -17.66
CA LYS A 41 7.85 -7.60 -17.77
C LYS A 41 7.16 -6.22 -17.80
N MET A 42 5.96 -6.20 -18.40
CA MET A 42 4.96 -5.13 -18.40
C MET A 42 4.61 -4.57 -17.02
N ALA A 43 4.40 -5.36 -15.96
CA ALA A 43 4.03 -4.83 -14.64
C ALA A 43 5.17 -4.02 -13.99
N VAL A 44 6.42 -4.44 -14.21
CA VAL A 44 7.62 -3.71 -13.76
C VAL A 44 7.80 -2.45 -14.60
N THR A 45 7.68 -2.57 -15.93
CA THR A 45 7.77 -1.42 -16.85
C THR A 45 6.65 -0.39 -16.62
N ILE A 46 5.42 -0.83 -16.31
CA ILE A 46 4.30 0.05 -15.95
C ILE A 46 4.59 0.74 -14.62
N GLY A 47 5.15 0.05 -13.63
CA GLY A 47 5.59 0.67 -12.37
C GLY A 47 6.65 1.74 -12.57
N GLU A 48 7.64 1.48 -13.45
CA GLU A 48 8.67 2.46 -13.84
C GLU A 48 8.07 3.66 -14.58
N VAL A 49 7.19 3.42 -15.55
CA VAL A 49 6.52 4.48 -16.33
C VAL A 49 5.58 5.32 -15.46
N LEU A 50 4.83 4.70 -14.54
CA LEU A 50 3.96 5.44 -13.60
C LEU A 50 4.77 6.34 -12.67
N THR A 51 5.92 5.86 -12.21
CA THR A 51 6.83 6.62 -11.35
C THR A 51 7.39 7.83 -12.12
N LEU A 52 7.78 7.64 -13.39
CA LEU A 52 8.20 8.71 -14.31
C LEU A 52 7.09 9.70 -14.64
N PHE A 53 5.84 9.24 -14.78
CA PHE A 53 4.72 10.13 -15.08
C PHE A 53 4.32 11.00 -13.88
N VAL A 54 4.38 10.44 -12.66
CA VAL A 54 4.18 11.22 -11.41
C VAL A 54 5.34 12.19 -11.18
N LEU A 55 6.57 11.79 -11.51
CA LEU A 55 7.75 12.66 -11.53
C LEU A 55 7.51 13.88 -12.43
N ILE A 56 7.10 13.66 -13.68
CA ILE A 56 6.90 14.72 -14.67
C ILE A 56 5.68 15.56 -14.33
N GLY A 57 4.55 14.96 -13.95
CA GLY A 57 3.33 15.67 -13.60
C GLY A 57 3.47 16.56 -12.36
N GLY A 58 4.17 16.07 -11.32
CA GLY A 58 4.46 16.85 -10.11
C GLY A 58 5.48 17.97 -10.32
N TRP A 59 6.39 17.80 -11.28
CA TRP A 59 7.37 18.82 -11.65
C TRP A 59 6.73 19.91 -12.53
N LEU A 60 5.95 19.53 -13.54
CA LEU A 60 5.24 20.45 -14.43
C LEU A 60 4.17 21.27 -13.70
N ALA A 61 3.43 20.67 -12.75
CA ALA A 61 2.43 21.38 -11.96
C ALA A 61 3.02 22.48 -11.05
N LYS A 62 4.33 22.46 -10.78
CA LYS A 62 5.04 23.41 -9.91
C LYS A 62 5.89 24.43 -10.66
N ILE A 63 5.98 24.32 -11.99
CA ILE A 63 6.71 25.26 -12.86
C ILE A 63 5.82 26.42 -13.32
N VAL A 64 4.52 26.34 -13.08
CA VAL A 64 3.57 27.37 -13.50
C VAL A 64 3.54 28.50 -12.47
N LEU A 65 4.21 29.60 -12.84
CA LEU A 65 4.01 31.01 -12.46
C LEU A 65 4.20 31.37 -10.98
N TYR A 66 5.31 32.03 -10.59
CA TYR A 66 5.38 32.68 -9.27
C TYR A 66 6.18 34.01 -9.26
N GLU A 67 5.56 35.06 -8.70
CA GLU A 67 6.14 36.39 -8.41
C GLU A 67 6.78 36.43 -7.00
N GLU A 68 7.67 37.40 -6.70
CA GLU A 68 8.45 37.44 -5.45
C GLU A 68 7.63 37.65 -4.15
N CYS A 69 6.51 38.38 -4.21
CA CYS A 69 5.60 38.59 -3.05
C CYS A 69 5.09 37.27 -2.44
N ASP A 70 5.09 36.27 -3.27
CA ASP A 70 4.31 35.07 -3.18
C ASP A 70 5.21 33.96 -2.55
N CYS A 71 6.54 34.13 -2.63
CA CYS A 71 7.56 33.33 -1.97
C CYS A 71 7.61 33.53 -0.44
N LYS A 72 7.54 34.77 0.07
CA LYS A 72 7.53 35.03 1.53
C LYS A 72 6.35 34.33 2.22
N LEU A 73 5.22 34.27 1.53
CA LEU A 73 3.97 33.70 2.04
C LEU A 73 3.99 32.16 2.03
N LEU A 74 4.60 31.54 1.02
CA LEU A 74 4.79 30.09 0.95
C LEU A 74 5.73 29.57 2.04
N VAL A 75 6.80 30.33 2.34
CA VAL A 75 7.73 29.96 3.42
C VAL A 75 7.06 30.11 4.78
N ALA A 76 6.31 31.19 5.01
CA ALA A 76 5.46 31.35 6.18
C ALA A 76 4.49 30.16 6.39
N TYR A 77 3.86 29.67 5.32
CA TYR A 77 2.96 28.51 5.36
C TYR A 77 3.68 27.19 5.71
N ASN A 78 4.80 26.88 5.04
CA ASN A 78 5.52 25.63 5.28
C ASN A 78 6.18 25.56 6.66
N VAL A 79 6.58 26.72 7.19
CA VAL A 79 7.22 26.88 8.49
C VAL A 79 6.19 27.21 9.60
N LEU A 80 4.89 27.25 9.30
CA LEU A 80 3.82 27.56 10.25
C LEU A 80 4.07 28.87 11.03
N ASN A 81 4.63 29.90 10.37
CA ASN A 81 5.07 31.15 11.00
C ASN A 81 6.07 31.00 12.16
N ALA A 82 6.73 29.85 12.32
CA ALA A 82 7.62 29.60 13.46
C ALA A 82 8.96 30.38 13.37
N PHE A 83 9.34 30.86 12.19
CA PHE A 83 10.56 31.64 11.98
C PHE A 83 10.30 32.81 11.03
N THR A 84 10.70 34.02 11.43
CA THR A 84 10.82 35.17 10.54
C THR A 84 12.04 34.97 9.65
N LEU A 85 11.88 35.04 8.32
CA LEU A 85 13.03 34.91 7.43
C LEU A 85 13.96 36.10 7.65
N PRO A 86 15.27 35.88 7.87
CA PRO A 86 16.24 36.97 7.89
C PRO A 86 16.25 37.65 6.52
N GLU A 87 16.15 38.97 6.51
CA GLU A 87 16.24 39.80 5.31
C GLU A 87 17.60 39.57 4.63
N GLY A 88 17.60 39.12 3.37
CA GLY A 88 18.83 38.93 2.58
C GLY A 88 19.05 37.53 1.98
N TYR A 89 18.25 36.52 2.34
CA TYR A 89 18.31 35.22 1.65
C TYR A 89 17.56 35.25 0.31
N ASN A 90 18.20 34.72 -0.74
CA ASN A 90 17.59 34.54 -2.06
C ASN A 90 16.36 33.62 -1.94
N CYS A 91 15.16 34.21 -1.93
CA CYS A 91 13.88 33.49 -1.85
C CYS A 91 13.78 32.42 -2.95
N LYS A 92 14.40 32.69 -4.11
CA LYS A 92 14.58 31.77 -5.23
C LYS A 92 15.35 30.49 -4.86
N LEU A 93 16.44 30.60 -4.09
CA LEU A 93 17.24 29.44 -3.66
C LEU A 93 16.48 28.59 -2.65
N PHE A 94 15.87 29.23 -1.64
CA PHE A 94 15.09 28.53 -0.62
C PHE A 94 13.86 27.82 -1.22
N TYR A 95 13.18 28.48 -2.16
CA TYR A 95 12.11 27.87 -2.93
C TYR A 95 12.59 26.64 -3.70
N VAL A 96 13.69 26.74 -4.46
CA VAL A 96 14.25 25.60 -5.21
C VAL A 96 14.59 24.43 -4.28
N ILE A 97 15.19 24.69 -3.12
CA ILE A 97 15.53 23.65 -2.12
C ILE A 97 14.25 23.01 -1.55
N THR A 98 13.26 23.82 -1.16
CA THR A 98 11.99 23.35 -0.61
C THR A 98 11.21 22.53 -1.63
N LEU A 99 11.23 22.97 -2.90
CA LEU A 99 10.54 22.31 -4.00
C LEU A 99 11.22 20.99 -4.34
N PHE A 100 12.55 20.97 -4.39
CA PHE A 100 13.34 19.75 -4.59
C PHE A 100 13.08 18.73 -3.48
N ASN A 101 13.13 19.15 -2.22
CA ASN A 101 12.83 18.29 -1.07
C ASN A 101 11.40 17.77 -1.11
N ASN A 102 10.41 18.63 -1.30
CA ASN A 102 9.00 18.21 -1.33
C ASN A 102 8.69 17.29 -2.52
N SER A 103 9.30 17.54 -3.68
CA SER A 103 9.17 16.64 -4.84
C SER A 103 9.85 15.29 -4.58
N PHE A 104 11.09 15.26 -4.08
CA PHE A 104 11.80 14.04 -3.69
C PHE A 104 11.00 13.18 -2.72
N LEU A 105 10.41 13.82 -1.71
CA LEU A 105 9.60 13.16 -0.69
C LEU A 105 8.30 12.56 -1.26
N ASN A 106 7.62 13.25 -2.19
CA ASN A 106 6.45 12.70 -2.87
C ASN A 106 6.80 11.53 -3.79
N ILE A 107 7.95 11.60 -4.48
CA ILE A 107 8.44 10.50 -5.32
C ILE A 107 8.63 9.24 -4.48
N MET A 108 9.22 9.36 -3.29
CA MET A 108 9.43 8.22 -2.39
C MET A 108 8.13 7.59 -1.92
N LYS A 109 7.10 8.41 -1.62
CA LYS A 109 5.76 7.90 -1.29
C LYS A 109 5.15 7.11 -2.45
N THR A 110 5.16 7.69 -3.65
CA THR A 110 4.61 7.04 -4.85
C THR A 110 5.35 5.75 -5.17
N PHE A 111 6.68 5.78 -5.12
CA PHE A 111 7.52 4.60 -5.34
C PHE A 111 7.19 3.48 -4.36
N LEU A 112 7.04 3.81 -3.07
CA LEU A 112 6.63 2.84 -2.05
C LEU A 112 5.23 2.25 -2.35
N ALA A 113 4.26 3.10 -2.67
CA ALA A 113 2.90 2.68 -3.01
C ALA A 113 2.89 1.71 -4.21
N VAL A 114 3.62 2.05 -5.27
CA VAL A 114 3.74 1.25 -6.49
C VAL A 114 4.40 -0.09 -6.20
N ILE A 115 5.56 -0.10 -5.53
CA ILE A 115 6.26 -1.34 -5.18
C ILE A 115 5.38 -2.24 -4.31
N TYR A 116 4.76 -1.68 -3.28
CA TYR A 116 3.92 -2.45 -2.38
C TYR A 116 2.73 -3.08 -3.13
N THR A 117 2.11 -2.32 -4.04
CA THR A 117 1.01 -2.79 -4.89
C THR A 117 1.46 -3.91 -5.83
N ILE A 118 2.63 -3.78 -6.47
CA ILE A 118 3.20 -4.81 -7.35
C ILE A 118 3.47 -6.10 -6.59
N ILE A 119 4.14 -6.01 -5.43
CA ILE A 119 4.46 -7.20 -4.62
C ILE A 119 3.17 -7.86 -4.11
N CYS A 120 2.19 -7.08 -3.62
CA CYS A 120 0.89 -7.62 -3.22
C CYS A 120 0.18 -8.33 -4.38
N HIS A 121 0.15 -7.72 -5.56
CA HIS A 121 -0.44 -8.33 -6.75
C HIS A 121 0.23 -9.66 -7.10
N PHE A 122 1.55 -9.69 -7.04
CA PHE A 122 2.31 -10.89 -7.32
C PHE A 122 2.06 -12.01 -6.31
N LEU A 123 2.10 -11.70 -5.01
CA LEU A 123 1.81 -12.66 -3.94
C LEU A 123 0.39 -13.21 -4.04
N ARG A 124 -0.58 -12.35 -4.41
CA ARG A 124 -1.95 -12.78 -4.72
C ARG A 124 -1.98 -13.79 -5.87
N THR A 125 -1.24 -13.54 -6.94
CA THR A 125 -1.17 -14.43 -8.10
C THR A 125 -0.57 -15.78 -7.73
N ILE A 126 0.50 -15.80 -6.92
CA ILE A 126 1.08 -17.05 -6.40
C ILE A 126 0.08 -17.81 -5.54
N LEU A 127 -0.60 -17.14 -4.62
CA LEU A 127 -1.64 -17.75 -3.78
C LEU A 127 -2.76 -18.35 -4.64
N LYS A 128 -3.24 -17.63 -5.67
CA LYS A 128 -4.25 -18.15 -6.61
C LYS A 128 -3.75 -19.33 -7.43
N ALA A 129 -2.50 -19.30 -7.90
CA ALA A 129 -1.91 -20.43 -8.61
C ALA A 129 -1.84 -21.66 -7.69
N HIS A 130 -1.46 -21.45 -6.44
CA HIS A 130 -1.43 -22.48 -5.41
C HIS A 130 -2.83 -23.04 -5.09
N SER A 131 -3.84 -22.18 -4.88
CA SER A 131 -5.23 -22.62 -4.63
C SER A 131 -5.79 -23.40 -5.82
N ASN A 132 -5.61 -22.90 -7.04
CA ASN A 132 -6.07 -23.55 -8.26
C ASN A 132 -5.42 -24.93 -8.47
N PHE A 133 -4.12 -25.05 -8.16
CA PHE A 133 -3.43 -26.34 -8.22
C PHE A 133 -4.05 -27.34 -7.23
N GLY A 134 -4.32 -26.89 -6.00
CA GLY A 134 -5.01 -27.69 -4.99
C GLY A 134 -6.41 -28.11 -5.45
N TYR A 135 -7.21 -27.16 -5.93
CA TYR A 135 -8.57 -27.39 -6.41
C TYR A 135 -8.64 -28.40 -7.56
N ARG A 136 -7.76 -28.27 -8.56
CA ARG A 136 -7.67 -29.22 -9.68
C ARG A 136 -7.35 -30.63 -9.21
N LYS A 137 -6.48 -30.77 -8.21
CA LYS A 137 -6.15 -32.07 -7.61
C LYS A 137 -7.34 -32.66 -6.84
N THR A 138 -8.05 -31.86 -6.05
CA THR A 138 -9.26 -32.33 -5.34
C THR A 138 -10.40 -32.71 -6.28
N GLN A 139 -10.50 -32.09 -7.47
CA GLN A 139 -11.58 -32.33 -8.42
C GLN A 139 -11.29 -33.55 -9.34
N LYS A 140 -10.03 -33.73 -9.77
CA LYS A 140 -9.63 -34.87 -10.61
C LYS A 140 -9.56 -36.17 -9.80
N SER A 141 -9.17 -36.10 -8.53
CA SER A 141 -9.13 -37.27 -7.64
C SER A 141 -10.50 -37.50 -6.99
N LYS A 142 -11.47 -38.01 -7.76
CA LYS A 142 -12.67 -38.66 -7.15
C LYS A 142 -12.29 -39.91 -6.34
N ALA A 143 -11.11 -40.48 -6.62
CA ALA A 143 -10.48 -41.52 -5.82
C ALA A 143 -9.26 -40.93 -5.10
N THR A 144 -9.32 -40.88 -3.77
CA THR A 144 -8.19 -40.77 -2.82
C THR A 144 -7.04 -39.83 -3.20
N VAL A 145 -7.01 -38.63 -2.63
CA VAL A 145 -5.80 -37.77 -2.63
C VAL A 145 -4.71 -38.44 -1.78
N HIS A 146 -3.53 -38.68 -2.35
CA HIS A 146 -2.40 -39.30 -1.65
C HIS A 146 -1.78 -38.37 -0.59
N TYR A 147 -1.36 -38.94 0.54
CA TYR A 147 -0.66 -38.27 1.64
C TYR A 147 0.47 -37.34 1.16
N VAL A 148 1.42 -37.87 0.38
CA VAL A 148 2.59 -37.14 -0.15
C VAL A 148 2.18 -35.88 -0.92
N THR A 149 1.04 -35.92 -1.61
CA THR A 149 0.54 -34.78 -2.37
C THR A 149 0.06 -33.65 -1.46
N ILE A 150 -0.55 -33.96 -0.31
CA ILE A 150 -1.02 -32.96 0.66
C ILE A 150 0.15 -32.40 1.45
N GLU A 151 1.09 -33.25 1.87
CA GLU A 151 2.31 -32.81 2.53
C GLU A 151 3.09 -31.82 1.65
N CYS A 152 3.34 -32.16 0.37
CA CYS A 152 3.96 -31.23 -0.57
C CYS A 152 3.15 -29.94 -0.77
N HIS A 153 1.81 -30.01 -0.72
CA HIS A 153 0.96 -28.82 -0.85
C HIS A 153 1.09 -27.90 0.39
N LEU A 154 1.09 -28.47 1.60
CA LEU A 154 1.25 -27.72 2.84
C LEU A 154 2.66 -27.10 2.94
N LEU A 155 3.72 -27.85 2.64
CA LEU A 155 5.10 -27.34 2.63
C LEU A 155 5.28 -26.18 1.64
N ARG A 156 4.65 -26.26 0.46
CA ARG A 156 4.63 -25.15 -0.51
C ARG A 156 3.92 -23.92 0.06
N TYR A 157 2.78 -24.11 0.73
CA TYR A 157 2.06 -23.01 1.37
C TYR A 157 2.89 -22.37 2.49
N GLU A 158 3.61 -23.16 3.29
CA GLU A 158 4.50 -22.66 4.34
C GLU A 158 5.61 -21.76 3.77
N SER A 159 6.18 -22.13 2.62
CA SER A 159 7.14 -21.29 1.91
C SER A 159 6.53 -19.95 1.49
N ILE A 160 5.31 -19.95 0.93
CA ILE A 160 4.57 -18.72 0.60
C ILE A 160 4.36 -17.87 1.86
N LEU A 161 3.97 -18.50 2.97
CA LEU A 161 3.68 -17.84 4.23
C LEU A 161 4.93 -17.24 4.89
N LYS A 162 6.10 -17.86 4.73
CA LYS A 162 7.40 -17.30 5.13
C LYS A 162 7.69 -16.00 4.37
N VAL A 163 7.47 -15.99 3.05
CA VAL A 163 7.65 -14.78 2.22
C VAL A 163 6.65 -13.69 2.61
N LEU A 164 5.38 -14.03 2.84
CA LEU A 164 4.35 -13.09 3.29
C LEU A 164 4.67 -12.45 4.66
N LYS A 165 5.15 -13.24 5.62
CA LYS A 165 5.59 -12.73 6.93
C LYS A 165 6.82 -11.82 6.80
N HIS A 166 7.78 -12.18 5.95
CA HIS A 166 8.96 -11.34 5.68
C HIS A 166 8.56 -10.01 5.02
N PHE A 167 7.63 -10.07 4.06
CA PHE A 167 7.05 -8.90 3.41
C PHE A 167 6.38 -7.96 4.42
N GLU A 168 5.49 -8.49 5.26
CA GLU A 168 4.81 -7.72 6.31
C GLU A 168 5.82 -7.10 7.28
N ARG A 169 6.77 -7.89 7.81
CA ARG A 169 7.79 -7.39 8.75
C ARG A 169 8.62 -6.25 8.17
N THR A 170 8.88 -6.28 6.86
CA THR A 170 9.73 -5.29 6.18
C THR A 170 8.97 -4.00 5.86
N LEU A 171 7.72 -4.10 5.41
CA LEU A 171 6.97 -2.99 4.83
C LEU A 171 5.80 -2.47 5.67
N ALA A 172 5.42 -3.16 6.75
CA ALA A 172 4.30 -2.78 7.61
C ALA A 172 4.38 -1.33 8.11
N PHE A 173 5.56 -0.88 8.59
CA PHE A 173 5.73 0.48 9.10
C PHE A 173 5.76 1.56 8.00
N PRO A 174 6.58 1.43 6.92
CA PRO A 174 6.53 2.37 5.82
C PRO A 174 5.12 2.53 5.22
N VAL A 175 4.37 1.43 5.10
CA VAL A 175 3.01 1.44 4.57
C VAL A 175 2.04 2.11 5.54
N PHE A 176 2.18 1.88 6.84
CA PHE A 176 1.40 2.60 7.86
C PHE A 176 1.55 4.12 7.72
N LEU A 177 2.80 4.60 7.60
CA LEU A 177 3.10 6.01 7.38
C LEU A 177 2.51 6.53 6.07
N LEU A 178 2.63 5.76 4.98
CA LEU A 178 2.05 6.09 3.68
C LEU A 178 0.53 6.28 3.78
N GLN A 179 -0.18 5.33 4.41
CA GLN A 179 -1.63 5.38 4.56
C GLN A 179 -2.10 6.58 5.39
N ILE A 180 -1.40 6.92 6.48
CA ILE A 180 -1.69 8.14 7.25
C ILE A 180 -1.53 9.38 6.37
N ALA A 181 -0.41 9.48 5.64
CA ALA A 181 -0.16 10.62 4.78
C ALA A 181 -1.19 10.75 3.65
N ASP A 182 -1.71 9.64 3.13
CA ASP A 182 -2.74 9.62 2.11
C ASP A 182 -4.09 10.06 2.67
N LEU A 183 -4.48 9.59 3.87
CA LEU A 183 -5.69 10.05 4.56
C LEU A 183 -5.62 11.55 4.88
N VAL A 184 -4.50 12.05 5.40
CA VAL A 184 -4.28 13.49 5.62
C VAL A 184 -4.35 14.27 4.30
N GLY A 185 -3.83 13.68 3.21
CA GLY A 185 -3.94 14.23 1.86
C GLY A 185 -5.38 14.44 1.42
N LEU A 186 -6.24 13.46 1.67
CA LEU A 186 -7.68 13.52 1.36
C LEU A 186 -8.40 14.60 2.16
N PHE A 187 -8.19 14.63 3.48
CA PHE A 187 -8.79 15.63 4.36
C PHE A 187 -8.47 17.06 3.92
N ILE A 188 -7.21 17.33 3.58
CA ILE A 188 -6.78 18.65 3.11
C ILE A 188 -7.50 19.03 1.81
N GLY A 189 -7.71 18.07 0.89
CA GLY A 189 -8.47 18.31 -0.34
C GLY A 189 -9.89 18.79 -0.07
N PHE A 190 -10.59 18.15 0.86
CA PHE A 190 -11.96 18.53 1.24
C PHE A 190 -12.03 19.88 1.96
N ILE A 191 -11.10 20.16 2.88
CA ILE A 191 -11.02 21.48 3.56
C ILE A 191 -10.80 22.59 2.53
N TRP A 192 -9.99 22.35 1.49
CA TRP A 192 -9.75 23.31 0.43
C TRP A 192 -10.97 23.58 -0.45
N ILE A 193 -11.77 22.56 -0.74
CA ILE A 193 -13.04 22.74 -1.46
C ILE A 193 -13.97 23.66 -0.66
N ASP A 194 -14.00 23.53 0.67
CA ASP A 194 -14.81 24.38 1.53
C ASP A 194 -14.27 25.83 1.62
N ALA A 195 -12.97 25.99 1.81
CA ALA A 195 -12.31 27.30 1.90
C ALA A 195 -12.46 28.16 0.63
N SER A 196 -12.69 27.54 -0.53
CA SER A 196 -12.96 28.23 -1.80
C SER A 196 -14.24 29.09 -1.80
N LYS A 197 -15.12 28.91 -0.81
CA LYS A 197 -16.35 29.70 -0.60
C LYS A 197 -16.15 30.93 0.30
N SER A 198 -14.96 31.11 0.87
CA SER A 198 -14.64 32.21 1.80
C SER A 198 -14.09 33.47 1.10
N PRO A 199 -14.13 34.67 1.71
CA PRO A 199 -13.64 35.92 1.12
C PRO A 199 -12.12 35.95 0.84
N LEU A 200 -11.35 34.95 1.26
CA LEU A 200 -9.94 34.73 0.86
C LEU A 200 -9.79 34.16 -0.56
N GLN A 201 -10.87 34.15 -1.34
CA GLN A 201 -11.03 33.54 -2.66
C GLN A 201 -9.90 33.81 -3.66
N HIS A 202 -9.26 34.98 -3.63
CA HIS A 202 -8.15 35.32 -4.55
C HIS A 202 -6.91 34.43 -4.31
N TRP A 203 -6.62 34.05 -3.08
CA TRP A 203 -5.49 33.18 -2.73
C TRP A 203 -5.76 31.71 -3.08
N PHE A 204 -6.99 31.25 -2.84
CA PHE A 204 -7.42 29.89 -3.10
C PHE A 204 -7.59 29.55 -4.60
N ARG A 205 -7.89 30.57 -5.44
CA ARG A 205 -8.18 30.38 -6.88
C ARG A 205 -6.99 29.96 -7.74
N ASN A 206 -5.74 30.24 -7.32
CA ASN A 206 -4.57 29.80 -8.08
C ASN A 206 -4.04 28.42 -7.65
N TYR A 207 -4.46 27.92 -6.48
CA TYR A 207 -3.91 26.70 -5.87
C TYR A 207 -4.88 25.51 -5.77
N TRP A 208 -6.15 25.70 -6.13
CA TRP A 208 -7.15 24.64 -6.07
C TRP A 208 -6.79 23.41 -6.93
N LEU A 209 -6.22 23.62 -8.11
CA LEU A 209 -5.94 22.57 -9.09
C LEU A 209 -4.81 21.63 -8.61
N PRO A 210 -3.65 22.14 -8.12
CA PRO A 210 -2.64 21.31 -7.45
C PRO A 210 -3.15 20.57 -6.21
N VAL A 211 -3.99 21.22 -5.39
CA VAL A 211 -4.52 20.59 -4.16
C VAL A 211 -5.49 19.46 -4.49
N TYR A 212 -6.39 19.68 -5.45
CA TYR A 212 -7.32 18.67 -5.95
C TYR A 212 -6.57 17.48 -6.55
N PHE A 213 -5.57 17.74 -7.39
CA PHE A 213 -4.72 16.69 -7.96
C PHE A 213 -4.01 15.89 -6.87
N ASN A 214 -3.42 16.55 -5.87
CA ASN A 214 -2.75 15.86 -4.76
C ASN A 214 -3.73 15.02 -3.92
N SER A 215 -4.96 15.49 -3.72
CA SER A 215 -6.02 14.75 -3.04
C SER A 215 -6.41 13.49 -3.83
N LEU A 216 -6.60 13.62 -5.15
CA LEU A 216 -6.88 12.48 -6.03
C LEU A 216 -5.75 11.46 -6.03
N VAL A 217 -4.48 11.90 -6.12
CA VAL A 217 -3.33 11.00 -6.03
C VAL A 217 -3.32 10.26 -4.69
N SER A 218 -3.63 10.95 -3.59
CA SER A 218 -3.74 10.33 -2.26
C SER A 218 -4.88 9.31 -2.21
N LEU A 219 -6.02 9.58 -2.85
CA LEU A 219 -7.16 8.65 -2.94
C LEU A 219 -6.77 7.38 -3.68
N VAL A 220 -6.17 7.56 -4.86
CA VAL A 220 -5.76 6.46 -5.72
C VAL A 220 -4.69 5.61 -5.02
N SER A 221 -3.70 6.25 -4.40
CA SER A 221 -2.66 5.57 -3.61
C SER A 221 -3.27 4.75 -2.46
N PHE A 222 -4.14 5.37 -1.65
CA PHE A 222 -4.85 4.71 -0.55
C PHE A 222 -5.63 3.47 -1.03
N LEU A 223 -6.42 3.63 -2.09
CA LEU A 223 -7.22 2.56 -2.67
C LEU A 223 -6.36 1.44 -3.25
N CYS A 224 -5.34 1.77 -4.05
CA CYS A 224 -4.45 0.77 -4.66
C CYS A 224 -3.77 -0.09 -3.60
N VAL A 225 -3.16 0.53 -2.60
CA VAL A 225 -2.46 -0.17 -1.52
C VAL A 225 -3.44 -1.02 -0.70
N SER A 226 -4.56 -0.45 -0.28
CA SER A 226 -5.50 -1.15 0.60
C SER A 226 -6.25 -2.28 -0.11
N LEU A 227 -6.70 -2.07 -1.35
CA LEU A 227 -7.41 -3.10 -2.12
C LEU A 227 -6.49 -4.23 -2.54
N THR A 228 -5.25 -3.94 -2.96
CA THR A 228 -4.31 -5.01 -3.31
C THR A 228 -3.90 -5.81 -2.08
N ALA A 229 -3.63 -5.18 -0.94
CA ALA A 229 -3.37 -5.90 0.31
C ALA A 229 -4.57 -6.75 0.76
N SER A 230 -5.79 -6.20 0.70
CA SER A 230 -7.01 -6.97 1.00
C SER A 230 -7.19 -8.14 0.04
N SER A 231 -6.79 -8.01 -1.22
CA SER A 231 -6.90 -9.10 -2.20
C SER A 231 -5.93 -10.26 -1.93
N VAL A 232 -4.79 -9.99 -1.28
CA VAL A 232 -3.86 -11.03 -0.79
C VAL A 232 -4.54 -11.82 0.33
N HIS A 233 -5.23 -11.14 1.25
CA HIS A 233 -5.99 -11.81 2.31
C HIS A 233 -7.08 -12.73 1.74
N GLU A 234 -7.83 -12.26 0.74
CA GLU A 234 -8.85 -13.08 0.06
C GLU A 234 -8.24 -14.31 -0.62
N ALA A 235 -7.11 -14.16 -1.32
CA ALA A 235 -6.41 -15.27 -1.94
C ALA A 235 -5.86 -16.26 -0.89
N SER A 236 -5.39 -15.77 0.26
CA SER A 236 -4.97 -16.63 1.37
C SER A 236 -6.15 -17.38 1.98
N LYS A 237 -7.33 -16.77 2.08
CA LYS A 237 -8.56 -17.41 2.55
C LYS A 237 -8.97 -18.53 1.61
N GLU A 238 -8.88 -18.30 0.30
CA GLU A 238 -9.16 -19.31 -0.72
C GLU A 238 -8.21 -20.51 -0.61
N CYS A 239 -6.90 -20.27 -0.42
CA CYS A 239 -5.94 -21.35 -0.17
C CYS A 239 -6.31 -22.20 1.05
N LYS A 240 -6.71 -21.55 2.16
CA LYS A 240 -7.13 -22.23 3.38
C LYS A 240 -8.39 -23.06 3.18
N ASN A 241 -9.37 -22.56 2.43
CA ASN A 241 -10.57 -23.32 2.09
C ASN A 241 -10.23 -24.57 1.27
N VAL A 242 -9.31 -24.47 0.29
CA VAL A 242 -8.86 -25.63 -0.50
C VAL A 242 -8.14 -26.65 0.37
N GLN A 243 -7.29 -26.20 1.30
CA GLN A 243 -6.63 -27.08 2.28
C GLN A 243 -7.65 -27.81 3.16
N GLU A 244 -8.72 -27.14 3.58
CA GLU A 244 -9.81 -27.75 4.35
C GLU A 244 -10.56 -28.81 3.55
N ILE A 245 -10.82 -28.57 2.26
CA ILE A 245 -11.45 -29.54 1.36
C ILE A 245 -10.55 -30.77 1.18
N MET A 246 -9.26 -30.55 0.90
CA MET A 246 -8.27 -31.63 0.78
C MET A 246 -8.23 -32.51 2.03
N LEU A 247 -8.28 -31.87 3.21
CA LEU A 247 -8.33 -32.57 4.48
C LEU A 247 -9.58 -33.44 4.58
N LYS A 248 -10.77 -32.87 4.36
CA LYS A 248 -12.04 -33.62 4.48
C LYS A 248 -12.04 -34.87 3.59
N GLN A 249 -11.46 -34.79 2.39
CA GLN A 249 -11.31 -35.94 1.49
C GLN A 249 -10.38 -37.03 2.05
N VAL A 250 -9.25 -36.66 2.67
CA VAL A 250 -8.36 -37.64 3.31
C VAL A 250 -8.99 -38.24 4.56
N LEU A 251 -9.65 -37.44 5.38
CA LEU A 251 -10.34 -37.92 6.57
C LEU A 251 -11.39 -38.97 6.20
N ALA A 252 -12.15 -38.73 5.12
CA ALA A 252 -13.13 -39.67 4.59
C ALA A 252 -12.51 -40.94 3.97
N SER A 253 -11.22 -40.92 3.59
CA SER A 253 -10.56 -42.03 2.89
C SER A 253 -10.09 -43.19 3.79
N ASN A 254 -10.23 -43.06 5.12
CA ASN A 254 -10.02 -44.12 6.12
C ASN A 254 -8.69 -44.92 6.02
N ARG A 255 -7.63 -44.33 5.43
CA ARG A 255 -6.29 -44.94 5.40
C ARG A 255 -5.57 -44.74 6.73
N LYS A 256 -5.28 -45.85 7.42
CA LYS A 256 -4.74 -45.87 8.80
C LYS A 256 -3.28 -45.46 8.94
N GLU A 257 -2.47 -45.50 7.87
CA GLU A 257 -1.01 -45.54 8.04
C GLU A 257 -0.32 -44.19 8.27
N ASP A 258 -0.97 -43.03 8.06
CA ASP A 258 -0.36 -41.72 8.35
C ASP A 258 -1.34 -40.64 8.83
N PHE A 259 -2.55 -41.05 9.24
CA PHE A 259 -3.62 -40.14 9.66
C PHE A 259 -3.23 -39.28 10.87
N LYS A 260 -2.46 -39.85 11.81
CA LYS A 260 -1.99 -39.15 13.03
C LYS A 260 -0.95 -38.09 12.70
N THR A 261 -0.03 -38.38 11.77
CA THR A 261 0.99 -37.45 11.29
C THR A 261 0.35 -36.31 10.50
N LEU A 262 -0.60 -36.64 9.61
CA LEU A 262 -1.32 -35.65 8.80
C LEU A 262 -2.23 -34.75 9.64
N THR A 263 -2.91 -35.29 10.66
CA THR A 263 -3.70 -34.48 11.60
C THR A 263 -2.82 -33.59 12.47
N LEU A 264 -1.66 -34.06 12.94
CA LEU A 264 -0.70 -33.20 13.66
C LEU A 264 -0.14 -32.08 12.80
N LEU A 265 0.26 -32.38 11.56
CA LEU A 265 0.79 -31.41 10.61
C LEU A 265 -0.28 -30.36 10.25
N LEU A 266 -1.55 -30.76 10.28
CA LEU A 266 -2.67 -29.89 9.95
C LEU A 266 -3.24 -29.11 11.14
N VAL A 267 -3.24 -29.66 12.36
CA VAL A 267 -3.47 -28.91 13.61
C VAL A 267 -2.40 -27.83 13.77
N ALA A 268 -1.15 -28.15 13.44
CA ALA A 268 -0.08 -27.15 13.37
C ALA A 268 -0.32 -26.07 12.28
N HIS A 269 -1.12 -26.38 11.26
CA HIS A 269 -1.45 -25.49 10.13
C HIS A 269 -2.85 -24.88 10.18
N GLN A 270 -3.62 -25.02 11.28
CA GLN A 270 -4.87 -24.29 11.55
C GLN A 270 -4.66 -22.78 11.81
N SER A 271 -3.57 -22.21 11.30
CA SER A 271 -3.36 -20.77 11.33
C SER A 271 -4.48 -20.06 10.55
N PRO A 272 -5.01 -18.93 11.06
CA PRO A 272 -5.97 -18.13 10.32
C PRO A 272 -5.40 -17.73 8.95
N PRO A 273 -6.26 -17.41 7.97
CA PRO A 273 -5.81 -16.86 6.69
C PRO A 273 -4.91 -15.66 6.94
N PHE A 274 -3.80 -15.59 6.20
CA PHE A 274 -2.87 -14.50 6.36
C PHE A 274 -3.55 -13.18 5.97
N ILE A 275 -3.39 -12.16 6.81
CA ILE A 275 -3.90 -10.81 6.58
C ILE A 275 -2.77 -9.83 6.78
N LEU A 276 -2.59 -8.92 5.83
CA LEU A 276 -1.56 -7.89 5.93
C LEU A 276 -2.01 -6.82 6.93
N SER A 277 -1.13 -6.45 7.85
CA SER A 277 -1.33 -5.33 8.77
C SER A 277 -0.45 -4.14 8.43
N ALA A 278 -0.95 -2.95 8.77
CA ALA A 278 -0.14 -1.74 8.84
C ALA A 278 0.42 -1.61 10.25
N TRP A 279 1.53 -2.31 10.49
CA TRP A 279 2.28 -2.31 11.75
C TRP A 279 1.45 -2.72 12.98
N GLY A 280 0.48 -3.61 12.79
CA GLY A 280 -0.42 -4.06 13.86
C GLY A 280 -1.52 -3.08 14.27
N PHE A 281 -1.56 -1.85 13.73
CA PHE A 281 -2.61 -0.88 14.05
C PHE A 281 -3.95 -1.20 13.37
N PHE A 282 -3.88 -1.63 12.11
CA PHE A 282 -5.05 -2.02 11.35
C PHE A 282 -4.71 -3.09 10.33
N TYR A 283 -5.74 -3.84 9.93
CA TYR A 283 -5.65 -4.92 8.96
C TYR A 283 -6.31 -4.52 7.65
N PHE A 284 -5.62 -4.75 6.54
CA PHE A 284 -6.12 -4.43 5.21
C PHE A 284 -7.29 -5.35 4.84
N SER A 285 -8.50 -4.80 4.94
CA SER A 285 -9.74 -5.47 4.56
C SER A 285 -10.61 -4.50 3.75
N LYS A 286 -11.51 -5.05 2.92
CA LYS A 286 -12.54 -4.23 2.23
C LYS A 286 -13.37 -3.40 3.21
N GLY A 287 -13.64 -3.94 4.40
CA GLY A 287 -14.32 -3.23 5.48
C GLY A 287 -13.56 -1.98 5.94
N LEU A 288 -12.24 -2.09 6.15
CA LEU A 288 -11.40 -0.95 6.50
C LEU A 288 -11.46 0.17 5.45
N VAL A 289 -11.41 -0.18 4.17
CA VAL A 289 -11.48 0.80 3.06
C VAL A 289 -12.79 1.59 3.13
N LEU A 290 -13.91 0.90 3.32
CA LEU A 290 -15.23 1.51 3.45
C LEU A 290 -15.32 2.41 4.69
N VAL A 291 -14.82 1.95 5.84
CA VAL A 291 -14.81 2.72 7.08
C VAL A 291 -13.96 3.98 6.94
N ALA A 292 -12.78 3.87 6.33
CA ALA A 292 -11.88 5.01 6.14
C ALA A 292 -12.48 6.07 5.20
N LEU A 293 -13.01 5.67 4.05
CA LEU A 293 -13.67 6.59 3.12
C LEU A 293 -14.94 7.19 3.72
N GLY A 294 -15.74 6.38 4.39
CA GLY A 294 -16.93 6.83 5.13
C GLY A 294 -16.54 7.87 6.18
N SER A 295 -15.50 7.62 6.95
CA SER A 295 -14.99 8.58 7.95
C SER A 295 -14.54 9.89 7.29
N VAL A 296 -13.73 9.82 6.22
CA VAL A 296 -13.30 11.01 5.47
C VAL A 296 -14.52 11.81 4.98
N MET A 297 -15.51 11.15 4.38
CA MET A 297 -16.73 11.80 3.91
C MET A 297 -17.54 12.42 5.06
N THR A 298 -17.79 11.67 6.14
CA THR A 298 -18.57 12.15 7.29
C THR A 298 -17.92 13.35 7.94
N TYR A 299 -16.63 13.28 8.24
CA TYR A 299 -15.91 14.42 8.84
C TYR A 299 -15.84 15.61 7.89
N SER A 300 -15.65 15.37 6.58
CA SER A 300 -15.66 16.46 5.59
C SER A 300 -17.02 17.15 5.51
N LEU A 301 -18.11 16.38 5.53
CA LEU A 301 -19.48 16.92 5.55
C LEU A 301 -19.75 17.70 6.83
N LEU A 302 -19.33 17.19 7.99
CA LEU A 302 -19.47 17.89 9.27
C LEU A 302 -18.72 19.24 9.25
N ILE A 303 -17.52 19.29 8.70
CA ILE A 303 -16.74 20.53 8.56
C ILE A 303 -17.49 21.54 7.68
N ILE A 304 -18.00 21.10 6.52
CA ILE A 304 -18.78 21.95 5.60
C ILE A 304 -20.08 22.46 6.26
N GLN A 305 -20.75 21.63 7.07
CA GLN A 305 -21.97 22.04 7.78
C GLN A 305 -21.68 23.10 8.85
N ILE A 306 -20.60 22.92 9.60
CA ILE A 306 -20.17 23.89 10.63
C ILE A 306 -19.74 25.21 9.99
N SER A 307 -19.08 25.18 8.83
CA SER A 307 -18.66 26.41 8.14
C SER A 307 -19.83 27.17 7.50
N LEU A 308 -20.89 26.48 7.07
CA LEU A 308 -22.11 27.09 6.53
C LEU A 308 -23.05 27.69 7.59
N THR A 309 -22.94 27.25 8.85
CA THR A 309 -23.79 27.75 9.96
C THR A 309 -23.16 28.93 10.71
N ARG A 310 -21.97 29.37 10.30
CA ARG A 310 -21.23 30.49 10.89
C ARG A 310 -21.19 31.67 9.94
#